data_AF-A0A3A6I1F7-F1
#
_entry.id   AF-A0A3A6I1F7-F1
#
_cell.length_a   1.000
_cell.length_b   1.000
_cell.length_c   1.000
_cell.angle_alpha   90.00
_cell.angle_beta   90.00
_cell.angle_gamma   90.00
#
_symmetry.space_group_name_H-M   'P 1'
#
loop_
_entity.id
_entity.type
_entity.pdbx_description
1 polymer ?
#
loop_
_entity_poly.entity_id
_entity_poly.type
_entity_poly.pdbx_seq_one_letter_code
_entity_poly.pdbx_strand_id
1 'polypeptide(L)'
;MADYMDANSSSEKPKWMQDPSLKGISMEKLDFLQKMVFESSSLSQKELMPFLMALAQKSRTANITFTQEEMTVIIEAIKKYSTPEELMKMNQIMKLMQQRKK
;
A
#
# COMPACT_ATOMS: atom_id res chain seq x y z
N MET A 1 11.82 15.47 28.07
CA MET A 1 12.60 15.25 26.84
C MET A 1 11.83 14.22 26.03
N ALA A 2 11.15 14.69 24.98
CA ALA A 2 10.35 13.96 23.98
C ALA A 2 9.28 12.97 24.48
N ASP A 3 8.02 13.42 24.39
CA ASP A 3 6.82 12.60 24.18
C ASP A 3 7.11 11.37 23.29
N TYR A 4 7.17 10.19 23.90
CA TYR A 4 6.97 8.94 23.16
C TYR A 4 5.46 8.75 23.03
N MET A 5 4.89 9.34 21.98
CA MET A 5 3.50 9.16 21.61
C MET A 5 3.20 7.67 21.37
N ASP A 6 2.15 7.27 22.07
CA ASP A 6 1.28 6.11 21.89
C ASP A 6 1.36 5.45 20.50
N ALA A 7 1.93 4.25 20.46
CA ALA A 7 1.87 3.36 19.31
C ALA A 7 0.86 2.23 19.59
N ASN A 8 -0.37 2.58 19.94
CA ASN A 8 -1.45 1.61 20.00
C ASN A 8 -2.75 2.19 19.41
N SER A 9 -2.96 2.04 18.10
CA SER A 9 -4.31 1.90 17.56
C SER A 9 -4.30 1.20 16.21
N SER A 10 -4.63 -0.09 16.30
CA SER A 10 -5.17 -0.92 15.24
C SER A 10 -6.31 -0.21 14.48
N SER A 11 -6.39 -0.47 13.17
CA SER A 11 -7.64 -0.41 12.38
C SER A 11 -8.14 0.96 11.87
N GLU A 12 -7.36 2.03 11.87
CA GLU A 12 -7.76 3.25 11.15
C GLU A 12 -7.34 3.19 9.68
N LYS A 13 -8.34 3.27 8.79
CA LYS A 13 -8.11 3.36 7.34
C LYS A 13 -7.17 4.53 7.06
N PRO A 14 -6.12 4.35 6.25
CA PRO A 14 -5.18 5.40 5.94
C PRO A 14 -5.87 6.67 5.47
N LYS A 15 -5.43 7.83 5.99
CA LYS A 15 -6.01 9.13 5.63
C LYS A 15 -5.99 9.39 4.12
N TRP A 16 -5.00 8.84 3.41
CA TRP A 16 -4.93 8.93 1.96
C TRP A 16 -6.10 8.25 1.24
N MET A 17 -6.67 7.15 1.76
CA MET A 17 -7.85 6.49 1.16
C MET A 17 -9.11 7.35 1.19
N GLN A 18 -9.13 8.39 2.02
CA GLN A 18 -10.22 9.36 2.09
C GLN A 18 -9.99 10.56 1.16
N ASP A 19 -8.87 10.58 0.43
CA ASP A 19 -8.55 11.70 -0.46
C ASP A 19 -9.58 11.79 -1.60
N PRO A 20 -10.12 12.98 -1.88
CA PRO A 20 -11.13 13.16 -2.92
C PRO A 20 -10.64 12.79 -4.32
N SER A 21 -9.33 12.77 -4.56
CA SER A 21 -8.75 12.38 -5.85
C SER A 21 -8.92 10.88 -6.12
N LEU A 22 -9.07 10.06 -5.07
CA LEU A 22 -9.26 8.61 -5.18
C LEU A 22 -10.72 8.20 -5.43
N LYS A 23 -11.64 9.15 -5.53
CA LYS A 23 -13.05 8.88 -5.83
C LYS A 23 -13.26 8.09 -7.13
N GLY A 24 -12.29 8.12 -8.06
CA GLY A 24 -12.31 7.34 -9.29
C GLY A 24 -11.83 5.89 -9.15
N ILE A 25 -11.36 5.48 -7.95
CA ILE A 25 -10.72 4.18 -7.72
C ILE A 25 -11.63 3.31 -6.87
N SER A 26 -11.87 2.08 -7.31
CA SER A 26 -12.69 1.12 -6.57
C SER A 26 -12.08 0.83 -5.19
N MET A 27 -12.95 0.70 -4.18
CA MET A 27 -12.55 0.44 -2.81
C MET A 27 -11.71 -0.85 -2.67
N GLU A 28 -11.99 -1.88 -3.48
CA GLU A 28 -11.22 -3.12 -3.53
C GLU A 28 -9.76 -2.90 -3.94
N LYS A 29 -9.50 -1.98 -4.87
CA LYS A 29 -8.14 -1.61 -5.29
C LYS A 29 -7.41 -0.89 -4.17
N LEU A 30 -8.09 0.04 -3.50
CA LEU A 30 -7.53 0.80 -2.38
C LEU A 30 -7.21 -0.12 -1.18
N ASP A 31 -8.12 -1.03 -0.84
CA ASP A 31 -7.92 -2.04 0.22
C ASP A 31 -6.76 -2.98 -0.14
N PHE A 32 -6.67 -3.43 -1.39
CA PHE A 32 -5.57 -4.25 -1.86
C PHE A 32 -4.22 -3.53 -1.75
N LEU A 33 -4.17 -2.25 -2.10
CA LEU A 33 -2.97 -1.43 -1.98
C LEU A 33 -2.61 -1.15 -0.52
N GLN A 34 -3.58 -0.87 0.33
CA GLN A 34 -3.38 -0.74 1.76
C GLN A 34 -2.76 -2.01 2.33
N LYS A 35 -3.35 -3.18 2.05
CA LYS A 35 -2.83 -4.47 2.51
C LYS A 35 -1.42 -4.69 1.99
N MET A 36 -1.16 -4.39 0.72
CA MET A 36 0.20 -4.45 0.18
C MET A 36 1.18 -3.59 0.98
N VAL A 37 0.92 -2.30 1.12
CA VAL A 37 1.92 -1.37 1.64
C VAL A 37 2.08 -1.48 3.14
N PHE A 38 0.96 -1.55 3.86
CA PHE A 38 0.96 -1.56 5.32
C PHE A 38 1.20 -2.96 5.89
N GLU A 39 0.55 -4.01 5.37
CA GLU A 39 0.83 -5.36 5.88
C GLU A 39 2.26 -5.76 5.53
N SER A 40 2.74 -5.55 4.30
CA SER A 40 4.14 -5.94 3.99
C SER A 40 5.20 -5.12 4.71
N SER A 41 4.90 -3.89 5.13
CA SER A 41 5.80 -3.12 6.01
C SER A 41 5.90 -3.70 7.42
N SER A 42 4.88 -4.46 7.85
CA SER A 42 4.85 -5.15 9.14
C SER A 42 5.36 -6.60 9.07
N LEU A 43 5.58 -7.15 7.87
CA LEU A 43 5.99 -8.55 7.68
C LEU A 43 7.51 -8.70 7.64
N SER A 44 8.02 -9.78 8.24
CA SER A 44 9.43 -10.15 8.13
C SER A 44 9.75 -10.74 6.75
N GLN A 45 11.01 -10.70 6.31
CA GLN A 45 11.45 -11.22 4.99
C GLN A 45 10.96 -12.66 4.68
N LYS A 46 10.86 -13.51 5.71
CA LYS A 46 10.35 -14.89 5.60
C LYS A 46 8.83 -14.97 5.38
N GLU A 47 8.09 -13.99 5.84
CA GLU A 47 6.62 -13.88 5.71
C GLU A 47 6.22 -13.08 4.46
N LEU A 48 7.08 -12.15 4.06
CA LEU A 48 6.90 -11.34 2.86
C LEU A 48 6.85 -12.21 1.59
N MET A 49 7.62 -13.29 1.50
CA MET A 49 7.58 -14.22 0.36
C MET A 49 6.22 -14.92 0.16
N PRO A 50 5.68 -15.65 1.16
CA PRO A 50 4.36 -16.26 1.03
C PRO A 50 3.25 -15.22 0.91
N PHE A 51 3.39 -14.05 1.54
CA PHE A 51 2.47 -12.93 1.34
C PHE A 51 2.46 -12.44 -0.11
N LEU A 52 3.62 -12.19 -0.72
CA LEU A 52 3.71 -11.78 -2.12
C LEU A 52 3.16 -12.85 -3.07
N MET A 53 3.34 -14.15 -2.77
CA MET A 53 2.71 -15.24 -3.54
C MET A 53 1.18 -15.20 -3.44
N ALA A 54 0.64 -15.13 -2.24
CA ALA A 54 -0.81 -15.04 -2.01
C ALA A 54 -1.40 -13.79 -2.66
N LEU A 55 -0.66 -12.69 -2.62
CA LEU A 55 -1.07 -11.40 -3.15
C LEU A 55 -1.03 -11.36 -4.68
N ALA A 56 -0.03 -11.99 -5.31
CA ALA A 56 0.01 -12.20 -6.75
C ALA A 56 -1.14 -13.08 -7.24
N GLN A 57 -1.47 -14.13 -6.50
CA GLN A 57 -2.64 -14.98 -6.79
C GLN A 57 -3.94 -14.18 -6.65
N LYS A 58 -4.10 -13.41 -5.57
CA LYS A 58 -5.25 -12.53 -5.35
C LYS A 58 -5.40 -11.48 -6.44
N SER A 59 -4.31 -10.83 -6.88
CA SER A 59 -4.36 -9.83 -7.96
C SER A 59 -4.90 -10.44 -9.25
N ARG A 60 -4.47 -11.68 -9.59
CA ARG A 60 -4.96 -12.41 -10.75
C ARG A 60 -6.44 -12.79 -10.62
N THR A 61 -6.86 -13.29 -9.46
CA THR A 61 -8.25 -13.74 -9.25
C THR A 61 -9.24 -12.58 -9.14
N ALA A 62 -8.83 -11.49 -8.50
CA ALA A 62 -9.65 -10.30 -8.31
C ALA A 62 -9.57 -9.34 -9.51
N ASN A 63 -8.78 -9.69 -10.54
CA ASN A 63 -8.53 -8.86 -11.72
C ASN A 63 -8.11 -7.41 -11.36
N ILE A 64 -7.43 -7.27 -10.21
CA ILE A 64 -7.01 -5.98 -9.66
C ILE A 64 -5.78 -5.54 -10.42
N THR A 65 -6.00 -4.59 -11.33
CA THR A 65 -4.98 -3.86 -12.06
C THR A 65 -5.12 -2.38 -11.77
N PHE A 66 -3.99 -1.73 -11.57
CA PHE A 66 -3.92 -0.28 -11.43
C PHE A 66 -3.44 0.29 -12.76
N THR A 67 -4.15 1.30 -13.26
CA THR A 67 -3.65 2.10 -14.38
C THR A 67 -2.54 3.03 -13.90
N GLN A 68 -1.78 3.58 -14.83
CA GLN A 68 -0.73 4.56 -14.50
C GLN A 68 -1.34 5.81 -13.86
N GLU A 69 -2.51 6.26 -14.31
CA GLU A 69 -3.25 7.38 -13.72
C GLU A 69 -3.68 7.07 -12.29
N GLU A 70 -4.28 5.91 -12.05
CA GLU A 70 -4.67 5.48 -10.70
C GLU A 70 -3.45 5.41 -9.77
N MET A 71 -2.33 4.87 -10.25
CA MET A 71 -1.09 4.84 -9.45
C MET A 71 -0.58 6.24 -9.13
N THR A 72 -0.57 7.17 -10.09
CA THR A 72 -0.12 8.55 -9.86
C THR A 72 -0.96 9.21 -8.77
N VAL A 73 -2.30 9.12 -8.89
CA VAL A 73 -3.22 9.75 -7.92
C VAL A 73 -3.08 9.10 -6.53
N ILE A 74 -2.94 7.78 -6.46
CA ILE A 74 -2.68 7.06 -5.20
C ILE A 74 -1.36 7.51 -4.58
N ILE A 75 -0.29 7.58 -5.37
CA ILE A 75 1.03 7.99 -4.87
C ILE A 75 0.98 9.44 -4.39
N GLU A 76 0.29 10.34 -5.10
CA GLU A 76 0.12 11.74 -4.68
C GLU A 76 -0.71 11.86 -3.40
N ALA A 77 -1.81 11.12 -3.29
CA ALA A 77 -2.60 11.04 -2.06
C ALA A 77 -1.74 10.51 -0.91
N ILE A 78 -1.05 9.38 -1.09
CA ILE A 78 -0.17 8.82 -0.06
C ILE A 78 0.94 9.82 0.31
N LYS A 79 1.60 10.46 -0.65
CA LYS A 79 2.61 11.52 -0.39
C LYS A 79 2.08 12.67 0.45
N LYS A 80 0.80 12.99 0.32
CA LYS A 80 0.15 14.09 1.03
C LYS A 80 -0.20 13.76 2.47
N TYR A 81 -0.47 12.49 2.79
CA TYR A 81 -0.89 12.08 4.14
C TYR A 81 0.08 11.12 4.86
N SER A 82 1.06 10.55 4.16
CA SER A 82 2.07 9.66 4.73
C SER A 82 3.40 10.39 4.92
N THR A 83 4.18 9.89 5.86
CA THR A 83 5.52 10.35 6.14
C THR A 83 6.50 9.92 5.04
N PRO A 84 7.62 10.65 4.84
CA PRO A 84 8.63 10.27 3.85
C PRO A 84 9.22 8.87 4.08
N GLU A 85 9.25 8.39 5.34
CA GLU A 85 9.70 7.03 5.67
C GLU A 85 8.73 5.95 5.19
N GLU A 86 7.42 6.14 5.41
CA GLU A 86 6.38 5.24 4.89
C GLU A 86 6.40 5.20 3.36
N LEU A 87 6.63 6.36 2.74
CA LEU A 87 6.73 6.46 1.30
C LEU A 87 7.89 5.66 0.73
N MET A 88 9.03 5.68 1.41
CA MET A 88 10.24 4.97 0.98
C MET A 88 10.03 3.45 1.04
N LYS A 89 9.43 2.96 2.13
CA LYS A 89 9.06 1.55 2.28
C LYS A 89 8.08 1.11 1.19
N MET A 90 7.04 1.90 0.95
CA MET A 90 6.07 1.67 -0.12
C MET A 90 6.73 1.56 -1.49
N ASN A 91 7.58 2.53 -1.86
CA ASN A 91 8.27 2.54 -3.14
C ASN A 91 9.13 1.30 -3.33
N GLN A 92 9.77 0.81 -2.27
CA GLN A 92 10.56 -0.42 -2.30
C GLN A 92 9.70 -1.64 -2.64
N ILE A 93 8.54 -1.78 -1.99
CA ILE A 93 7.59 -2.87 -2.24
C ILE A 93 7.03 -2.79 -3.67
N MET A 94 6.62 -1.61 -4.12
CA MET A 94 6.12 -1.39 -5.49
C MET A 94 7.17 -1.77 -6.53
N LYS A 95 8.43 -1.38 -6.32
CA LYS A 95 9.55 -1.69 -7.20
C LYS A 95 9.81 -3.20 -7.30
N LEU A 96 9.72 -3.93 -6.19
CA LEU A 96 9.86 -5.39 -6.16
C LEU A 96 8.77 -6.09 -6.99
N MET A 97 7.55 -5.56 -7.01
CA MET A 97 6.46 -6.13 -7.80
C MET A 97 6.52 -5.75 -9.28
N GLN A 98 6.94 -4.52 -9.61
CA GLN A 98 7.16 -4.12 -11.00
C GLN A 98 8.23 -4.98 -11.70
N GLN A 99 9.26 -5.41 -10.96
CA GLN A 99 10.30 -6.28 -11.50
C GLN A 99 9.82 -7.71 -11.83
N ARG A 100 8.68 -8.15 -11.29
CA ARG A 100 8.11 -9.50 -11.56
C ARG A 100 7.28 -9.59 -12.85
N LYS A 101 7.14 -8.50 -13.63
CA LYS A 101 6.44 -8.50 -14.93
C LYS A 101 7.33 -8.85 -16.13
N LYS A 102 8.51 -9.43 -15.94
CA LYS A 102 9.33 -10.03 -17.02
C LYS A 102 9.14 -11.54 -17.08
#